data_AF-A0A3N2PA27-F1
#
_entry.id   AF-A0A3N2PA27-F1
#
_cell.length_a   1.000
_cell.length_b   1.000
_cell.length_c   1.000
_cell.angle_alpha   90.00
_cell.angle_beta   90.00
_cell.angle_gamma   90.00
#
_symmetry.space_group_name_H-M   'P 1'
#
loop_
_entity.id
_entity.type
_entity.pdbx_description
1 polymer ?
#
loop_
_entity_poly.entity_id
_entity_poly.type
_entity_poly.pdbx_seq_one_letter_code
_entity_poly.pdbx_strand_id
1 'polypeptide(L)'
;MDLPIVADAAAIARRRSPPVPETPTTSAPAAPVFPPGRYGRRRAARRRRPWIPALLAAVLIAVMVVVSFRLYRQYGDPSYDAQVITYTEITDSQVVIDFQVTVPEGGAAVCLLRARSKDGVEVGHEEVRVVAGPGQRHVTVRHRLATTARPILGEVLRCRPAN
;
A
#
# COMPACT_ATOMS: atom_id res chain seq x y z
N MET A 1 -56.55 -7.09 -88.76
CA MET A 1 -56.48 -8.45 -89.32
C MET A 1 -55.10 -8.97 -88.97
N ASP A 2 -54.92 -9.46 -87.74
CA ASP A 2 -54.97 -10.90 -87.35
C ASP A 2 -53.60 -11.57 -87.61
N LEU A 3 -52.92 -12.36 -86.77
CA LEU A 3 -52.94 -12.81 -85.37
C LEU A 3 -51.52 -13.45 -85.16
N PRO A 4 -51.07 -13.76 -83.93
CA PRO A 4 -49.66 -13.88 -83.54
C PRO A 4 -49.07 -15.30 -83.64
N ILE A 5 -47.75 -15.38 -83.84
CA ILE A 5 -46.96 -16.60 -83.62
C ILE A 5 -46.64 -16.69 -82.13
N VAL A 6 -47.32 -17.62 -81.44
CA VAL A 6 -47.09 -17.99 -80.05
C VAL A 6 -45.81 -18.83 -79.97
N ALA A 7 -44.76 -18.32 -79.33
CA ALA A 7 -43.61 -19.12 -78.95
C ALA A 7 -43.96 -19.94 -77.71
N ASP A 8 -43.89 -21.26 -77.86
CA ASP A 8 -44.25 -22.28 -76.88
C ASP A 8 -43.33 -22.23 -75.63
N ALA A 9 -43.94 -21.94 -74.47
CA ALA A 9 -43.30 -21.90 -73.16
C ALA A 9 -42.78 -23.27 -72.67
N ALA A 10 -43.11 -24.37 -73.37
CA ALA A 10 -42.70 -25.72 -73.00
C ALA A 10 -41.20 -26.04 -73.21
N ALA A 11 -40.45 -25.18 -73.93
CA ALA A 11 -39.02 -25.40 -74.17
C ALA A 11 -38.10 -24.89 -73.04
N ILE A 12 -38.56 -23.95 -72.21
CA ILE A 12 -37.76 -23.35 -71.12
C ILE A 12 -37.75 -24.25 -69.88
N ALA A 13 -38.76 -25.09 -69.69
CA ALA A 13 -38.90 -25.94 -68.51
C ALA A 13 -37.93 -27.15 -68.44
N ARG A 14 -37.18 -27.45 -69.51
CA ARG A 14 -36.28 -28.62 -69.57
C ARG A 14 -34.81 -28.33 -69.25
N ARG A 15 -34.45 -27.10 -68.88
CA ARG A 15 -33.10 -26.76 -68.36
C ARG A 15 -33.10 -26.54 -66.85
N ARG A 16 -33.69 -27.46 -66.07
CA ARG A 16 -33.40 -27.54 -64.64
C ARG A 16 -32.31 -28.58 -64.43
N SER A 17 -31.08 -28.11 -64.26
CA SER A 17 -30.00 -28.91 -63.68
C SER A 17 -30.47 -29.46 -62.32
N PRO A 18 -30.12 -30.71 -61.96
CA PRO A 18 -30.43 -31.23 -60.63
C PRO A 18 -29.72 -30.36 -59.57
N PRO A 19 -30.30 -30.19 -58.36
CA PRO A 19 -29.61 -29.52 -57.28
C PRO A 19 -28.36 -30.32 -56.91
N VAL A 20 -27.20 -29.67 -56.96
CA VAL A 20 -25.95 -30.24 -56.45
C VAL A 20 -26.13 -30.45 -54.94
N PRO A 21 -25.84 -31.64 -54.38
CA PRO A 21 -25.84 -31.79 -52.94
C PRO A 21 -24.71 -30.94 -52.35
N GLU A 22 -25.05 -29.82 -51.74
CA GLU A 22 -24.11 -29.10 -50.88
C GLU A 22 -23.76 -30.02 -49.72
N THR A 23 -22.52 -30.54 -49.73
CA THR A 23 -21.98 -31.25 -48.58
C THR A 23 -21.84 -30.21 -47.46
N PRO A 24 -22.52 -30.35 -46.31
CA PRO A 24 -22.34 -29.43 -45.20
C PRO A 24 -20.95 -29.66 -44.62
N THR A 25 -19.94 -28.98 -45.14
CA THR A 25 -18.60 -28.96 -44.55
C THR A 25 -18.53 -27.81 -43.57
N THR A 26 -19.32 -27.89 -42.50
CA THR A 26 -19.00 -27.17 -41.26
C THR A 26 -18.70 -28.24 -40.21
N SER A 27 -17.55 -28.90 -40.38
CA SER A 27 -16.91 -29.60 -39.28
C SER A 27 -16.25 -28.54 -38.41
N ALA A 28 -16.59 -28.51 -37.12
CA ALA A 28 -15.92 -27.66 -36.13
C ALA A 28 -14.40 -27.85 -36.26
N PRO A 29 -13.57 -26.80 -36.09
CA PRO A 29 -12.13 -26.93 -36.29
C PRO A 29 -11.56 -27.97 -35.33
N ALA A 30 -11.26 -29.15 -35.86
CA ALA A 30 -10.48 -30.15 -35.16
C ALA A 30 -9.09 -29.56 -34.88
N ALA A 31 -8.61 -29.72 -33.65
CA ALA A 31 -7.28 -29.23 -33.28
C ALA A 31 -6.24 -29.80 -34.27
N PRO A 32 -5.36 -28.98 -34.85
CA PRO A 32 -4.40 -29.44 -35.85
C PRO A 32 -3.49 -30.52 -35.26
N VAL A 33 -3.51 -31.71 -35.87
CA VAL A 33 -2.64 -32.83 -35.50
C VAL A 33 -1.33 -32.66 -36.24
N PHE A 34 -0.25 -32.42 -35.50
CA PHE A 34 1.08 -32.22 -36.07
C PHE A 34 1.87 -33.54 -36.12
N PRO A 35 2.61 -33.81 -37.20
CA PRO A 35 3.47 -35.00 -37.29
C PRO A 35 4.51 -35.05 -36.16
N PRO A 36 4.70 -36.22 -35.52
CA PRO A 36 5.68 -36.36 -34.45
C PRO A 36 7.11 -36.16 -34.99
N GLY A 37 7.95 -35.44 -34.24
CA GLY A 37 9.39 -35.38 -34.48
C GLY A 37 9.91 -34.23 -35.34
N ARG A 38 9.07 -33.49 -36.09
CA ARG A 38 9.53 -32.36 -36.93
C ARG A 38 9.44 -30.99 -36.27
N TYR A 39 8.49 -30.83 -35.37
CA TYR A 39 8.35 -29.62 -34.55
C TYR A 39 8.71 -30.03 -33.12
N GLY A 40 9.78 -29.47 -32.55
CA GLY A 40 10.14 -29.70 -31.15
C GLY A 40 8.92 -29.52 -30.26
N ARG A 41 8.75 -30.38 -29.24
CA ARG A 41 7.59 -30.30 -28.33
C ARG A 41 7.46 -28.86 -27.86
N ARG A 42 6.32 -28.20 -28.15
CA ARG A 42 5.92 -27.04 -27.35
C ARG A 42 5.95 -27.54 -25.91
N ARG A 43 6.68 -26.84 -25.04
CA ARG A 43 6.58 -27.07 -23.59
C ARG A 43 5.08 -27.15 -23.29
N ALA A 44 4.59 -28.32 -22.86
CA ALA A 44 3.20 -28.47 -22.46
C ALA A 44 2.88 -27.26 -21.58
N ALA A 45 1.76 -26.58 -21.83
CA ALA A 45 1.41 -25.37 -21.10
C ALA A 45 1.54 -25.69 -19.60
N ARG A 46 2.67 -25.28 -19.00
CA ARG A 46 2.99 -25.61 -17.60
C ARG A 46 1.79 -25.10 -16.86
N ARG A 47 1.05 -25.99 -16.17
CA ARG A 47 -0.23 -25.68 -15.54
C ARG A 47 0.01 -24.47 -14.63
N ARG A 48 -0.19 -23.27 -15.18
CA ARG A 48 0.14 -22.03 -14.49
C ARG A 48 -0.77 -22.08 -13.29
N ARG A 49 -0.19 -21.97 -12.11
CA ARG A 49 -0.90 -22.15 -10.86
C ARG A 49 -1.17 -20.74 -10.33
N PRO A 50 -2.18 -20.02 -10.87
CA PRO A 50 -2.35 -18.58 -10.69
C PRO A 50 -2.63 -18.18 -9.25
N TRP A 51 -3.02 -19.13 -8.38
CA TRP A 51 -3.17 -18.84 -6.96
C TRP A 51 -1.83 -18.66 -6.25
N ILE A 52 -0.71 -19.17 -6.77
CA ILE A 52 0.61 -18.95 -6.14
C ILE A 52 0.96 -17.46 -6.14
N PRO A 53 0.95 -16.73 -7.28
CA PRO A 53 1.19 -15.29 -7.25
C PRO A 53 0.09 -14.54 -6.50
N ALA A 54 -1.17 -14.99 -6.54
CA ALA A 54 -2.25 -14.37 -5.77
C ALA A 54 -2.03 -14.51 -4.25
N LEU A 55 -1.61 -15.68 -3.78
CA LEU A 55 -1.30 -15.94 -2.38
C LEU A 55 -0.08 -15.10 -1.94
N LEU A 56 0.97 -15.06 -2.77
CA LEU A 56 2.15 -14.22 -2.52
C LEU A 56 1.78 -12.74 -2.41
N ALA A 57 0.94 -12.24 -3.33
CA ALA A 57 0.44 -10.88 -3.28
C ALA A 57 -0.40 -10.61 -2.02
N ALA A 58 -1.29 -11.55 -1.65
CA ALA A 58 -2.09 -11.44 -0.44
C ALA A 58 -1.23 -11.39 0.83
N VAL A 59 -0.21 -12.25 0.92
CA VAL A 59 0.75 -12.27 2.04
C VAL A 59 1.53 -10.95 2.08
N LEU A 60 2.01 -10.46 0.93
CA LEU A 60 2.72 -9.18 0.86
C LEU A 60 1.85 -8.01 1.35
N ILE A 61 0.59 -7.94 0.90
CA ILE A 61 -0.36 -6.91 1.35
C ILE A 61 -0.59 -7.01 2.86
N ALA A 62 -0.78 -8.22 3.39
CA ALA A 62 -0.97 -8.42 4.82
C ALA A 62 0.24 -7.94 5.63
N VAL A 63 1.46 -8.26 5.19
CA VAL A 63 2.70 -7.78 5.81
C VAL A 63 2.77 -6.25 5.77
N MET A 64 2.49 -5.65 4.62
CA MET A 64 2.49 -4.19 4.47
C MET A 64 1.48 -3.51 5.41
N VAL A 65 0.26 -4.04 5.54
CA VAL A 65 -0.76 -3.51 6.46
C VAL A 65 -0.28 -3.60 7.91
N VAL A 66 0.29 -4.73 8.32
CA VAL A 66 0.81 -4.91 9.68
C VAL A 66 1.94 -3.92 9.97
N VAL A 67 2.88 -3.76 9.04
CA VAL A 67 4.00 -2.82 9.17
C VAL A 67 3.48 -1.39 9.23
N SER A 68 2.59 -0.98 8.31
CA SER A 68 1.99 0.35 8.31
C SER A 68 1.26 0.65 9.61
N PHE A 69 0.48 -0.30 10.14
CA PHE A 69 -0.24 -0.12 11.39
C PHE A 69 0.70 0.04 12.59
N ARG A 70 1.78 -0.75 12.63
CA ARG A 70 2.82 -0.65 13.66
C ARG A 70 3.51 0.71 13.62
N LEU A 71 3.92 1.16 12.43
CA LEU A 71 4.55 2.47 12.25
C LEU A 71 3.59 3.61 12.60
N TYR A 72 2.32 3.51 12.22
CA TYR A 72 1.30 4.51 12.56
C TYR A 72 1.13 4.64 14.08
N ARG A 73 1.02 3.53 14.81
CA ARG A 73 0.95 3.57 16.29
C ARG A 73 2.22 4.08 16.97
N GLN A 74 3.38 3.96 16.32
CA GLN A 74 4.64 4.38 16.89
C GLN A 74 4.96 5.87 16.62
N TYR A 75 4.55 6.39 15.46
CA TYR A 75 4.96 7.72 14.98
C TYR A 75 3.80 8.64 14.59
N GLY A 76 2.63 8.10 14.28
CA GLY A 76 1.52 8.83 13.67
C GLY A 76 0.27 8.94 14.54
N ASP A 77 0.31 8.52 15.80
CA ASP A 77 -0.81 8.66 16.72
C ASP A 77 -0.92 10.11 17.21
N PRO A 78 -1.92 10.89 16.76
CA PRO A 78 -2.04 12.31 17.12
C PRO A 78 -2.40 12.50 18.61
N SER A 79 -2.82 11.43 19.30
CA SER A 79 -3.20 11.51 20.71
C SER A 79 -2.01 11.65 21.67
N TYR A 80 -0.78 11.46 21.18
CA TYR A 80 0.47 11.63 21.93
C TYR A 80 1.47 12.52 21.18
N ASP A 81 0.98 13.57 20.52
CA ASP A 81 1.83 14.55 19.84
C ASP A 81 2.54 15.46 20.85
N ALA A 82 3.80 15.79 20.58
CA ALA A 82 4.58 16.68 21.43
C ALA A 82 5.27 17.77 20.62
N GLN A 83 5.13 19.00 21.10
CA GLN A 83 5.63 20.20 20.44
C GLN A 83 6.55 20.94 21.40
N VAL A 84 7.78 21.18 20.96
CA VAL A 84 8.74 22.00 21.72
C VAL A 84 8.32 23.46 21.56
N ILE A 85 8.09 24.14 22.67
CA ILE A 85 7.75 25.57 22.71
C ILE A 85 9.04 26.37 22.65
N THR A 86 9.97 26.09 23.56
CA THR A 86 11.26 26.78 23.64
C THR A 86 12.27 25.95 24.42
N TYR A 87 13.55 26.33 24.32
CA TYR A 87 14.63 25.81 25.15
C TYR A 87 15.44 26.98 25.69
N THR A 88 15.68 26.97 27.00
CA THR A 88 16.29 28.09 27.74
C THR A 88 17.33 27.57 28.72
N GLU A 89 17.98 28.49 29.46
CA GLU A 89 18.94 28.15 30.53
C GLU A 89 20.05 27.18 30.09
N ILE A 90 20.58 27.36 28.88
CA ILE A 90 21.65 26.53 28.33
C ILE A 90 22.96 26.80 29.09
N THR A 91 23.53 25.74 29.64
CA THR A 91 24.85 25.74 30.31
C THR A 91 25.70 24.58 29.80
N ASP A 92 26.93 24.43 30.31
CA ASP A 92 27.80 23.33 29.91
C ASP A 92 27.33 21.95 30.40
N SER A 93 26.35 21.90 31.31
CA SER A 93 25.87 20.67 31.94
C SER A 93 24.34 20.53 32.00
N GLN A 94 23.58 21.49 31.48
CA GLN A 94 22.12 21.38 31.41
C GLN A 94 21.49 22.25 30.33
N VAL A 95 20.25 21.90 29.99
CA VAL A 95 19.30 22.72 29.24
C VAL A 95 17.90 22.57 29.83
N VAL A 96 17.11 23.64 29.81
CA VAL A 96 15.69 23.58 30.16
C VAL A 96 14.86 23.55 28.89
N ILE A 97 14.00 22.55 28.78
CA ILE A 97 13.12 22.33 27.62
C ILE A 97 11.68 22.57 28.08
N ASP A 98 11.02 23.54 27.43
CA ASP A 98 9.61 23.81 27.60
C ASP A 98 8.87 23.17 26.42
N PHE A 99 8.03 22.17 26.69
CA PHE A 99 7.31 21.43 25.67
C PHE A 99 5.86 21.22 26.06
N GLN A 100 4.99 21.14 25.06
CA GLN A 100 3.58 20.79 25.21
C GLN A 100 3.36 19.37 24.69
N VAL A 101 2.61 18.58 25.44
CA VAL A 101 2.22 17.22 25.05
C VAL A 101 0.71 17.14 25.01
N THR A 102 0.18 16.63 23.92
CA THR A 102 -1.22 16.22 23.82
C THR A 102 -1.35 14.84 24.43
N VAL A 103 -2.28 14.67 25.38
CA VAL A 103 -2.55 13.40 26.06
C VAL A 103 -4.07 13.25 26.19
N PRO A 104 -4.64 12.04 26.05
CA PRO A 104 -6.06 11.84 26.35
C PRO A 104 -6.39 12.20 27.81
N GLU A 105 -7.64 12.58 28.06
CA GLU A 105 -8.11 13.00 29.39
C GLU A 105 -7.86 11.91 30.44
N GLY A 106 -7.23 12.28 31.56
CA GLY A 106 -6.84 11.35 32.62
C GLY A 106 -5.74 10.36 32.22
N GLY A 107 -5.14 10.52 31.04
CA GLY A 107 -4.03 9.73 30.56
C GLY A 107 -2.67 10.20 31.09
N ALA A 108 -1.66 9.40 30.81
CA ALA A 108 -0.27 9.76 31.05
C ALA A 108 0.57 9.36 29.84
N ALA A 109 1.62 10.13 29.59
CA ALA A 109 2.59 9.90 28.52
C ALA A 109 4.01 9.79 29.09
N VAL A 110 4.85 8.99 28.48
CA VAL A 110 6.30 9.00 28.66
C VAL A 110 6.91 9.63 27.42
N CYS A 111 7.59 10.75 27.62
CA CYS A 111 8.23 11.51 26.56
C CYS A 111 9.74 11.37 26.66
N LEU A 112 10.38 11.12 25.52
CA LEU A 112 11.83 10.97 25.44
C LEU A 112 12.45 12.29 24.99
N LEU A 113 13.22 12.90 25.87
CA LEU A 113 13.93 14.14 25.65
C LEU A 113 15.37 13.86 25.21
N ARG A 114 15.86 14.67 24.28
CA ARG A 114 17.24 14.61 23.80
C ARG A 114 17.84 16.00 23.71
N ALA A 115 19.11 16.13 24.08
CA ALA A 115 19.91 17.31 23.82
C ALA A 115 21.13 16.99 22.94
N ARG A 116 21.49 17.92 22.05
CA ARG A 116 22.63 17.80 21.13
C ARG A 116 23.58 18.98 21.22
N SER A 117 24.88 18.72 21.10
CA SER A 117 25.92 19.75 21.01
C SER A 117 26.01 20.36 19.61
N LYS A 118 26.88 21.37 19.45
CA LYS A 118 27.16 22.01 18.16
C LYS A 118 27.65 21.04 17.09
N ASP A 119 28.34 19.98 17.49
CA ASP A 119 28.86 18.94 16.60
C ASP A 119 27.80 17.88 16.25
N GLY A 120 26.56 18.04 16.74
CA GLY A 120 25.45 17.11 16.51
C GLY A 120 25.47 15.86 17.40
N VAL A 121 26.44 15.76 18.31
CA VAL A 121 26.56 14.64 19.25
C VAL A 121 25.47 14.72 20.32
N GLU A 122 24.87 13.59 20.66
CA GLU A 122 23.92 13.49 21.76
C GLU A 122 24.65 13.66 23.09
N VAL A 123 24.27 14.69 23.84
CA VAL A 123 24.91 15.06 25.13
C VAL A 123 23.98 14.88 26.32
N GLY A 124 22.70 14.60 26.10
CA GLY A 124 21.73 14.33 27.17
C GLY A 124 20.53 13.55 26.64
N HIS A 125 20.03 12.64 27.47
CA HIS A 125 18.92 11.74 27.16
C HIS A 125 18.14 11.43 28.43
N GLU A 126 16.82 11.61 28.41
CA GLU A 126 15.98 11.32 29.59
C GLU A 126 14.54 10.97 29.17
N GLU A 127 13.93 10.00 29.84
CA GLU A 127 12.50 9.71 29.72
C GLU A 127 11.73 10.39 30.85
N VAL A 128 10.82 11.29 30.50
CA VAL A 128 10.02 12.07 31.46
C VAL A 128 8.56 11.63 31.39
N ARG A 129 7.98 11.33 32.55
CA ARG A 129 6.57 10.99 32.66
C ARG A 129 5.73 12.25 32.85
N VAL A 130 4.77 12.44 31.96
CA VAL A 130 3.80 13.55 31.99
C VAL A 130 2.42 12.98 32.30
N VAL A 131 1.75 13.53 33.30
CA VAL A 131 0.41 13.10 33.71
C VAL A 131 -0.55 14.25 33.45
N ALA A 132 -1.65 13.97 32.75
CA ALA A 132 -2.68 14.96 32.51
C ALA A 132 -3.55 15.14 33.77
N GLY A 133 -3.82 16.40 34.13
CA GLY A 133 -4.82 16.72 35.13
C GLY A 133 -6.25 16.41 34.64
N PRO A 134 -7.25 16.38 35.54
CA PRO A 134 -8.64 16.16 35.16
C PRO A 134 -9.11 17.23 34.17
N GLY A 135 -9.67 16.80 33.03
CA GLY A 135 -10.16 17.69 31.96
C GLY A 135 -9.07 18.35 31.10
N GLN A 136 -7.80 18.00 31.28
CA GLN A 136 -6.69 18.55 30.48
C GLN A 136 -6.31 17.60 29.35
N ARG A 137 -6.21 18.14 28.13
CA ARG A 137 -5.73 17.43 26.94
C ARG A 137 -4.35 17.88 26.46
N HIS A 138 -3.96 19.11 26.78
CA HIS A 138 -2.67 19.68 26.43
C HIS A 138 -1.94 20.03 27.72
N VAL A 139 -0.81 19.37 27.98
CA VAL A 139 -0.02 19.56 29.19
C VAL A 139 1.28 20.24 28.80
N THR A 140 1.53 21.43 29.34
CA THR A 140 2.81 22.13 29.19
C THR A 140 3.74 21.74 30.33
N VAL A 141 4.93 21.26 29.99
CA VAL A 141 5.93 20.79 30.94
C VAL A 141 7.22 21.54 30.71
N ARG A 142 7.79 22.03 31.81
CA ARG A 142 9.14 22.60 31.88
C ARG A 142 10.05 21.58 32.54
N HIS A 143 10.99 21.02 31.78
CA HIS A 143 11.90 20.00 32.29
C HIS A 143 13.35 20.41 32.14
N ARG A 144 14.14 20.21 33.19
CA ARG A 144 15.59 20.42 33.15
C ARG A 144 16.27 19.10 32.78
N LEU A 145 16.88 19.06 31.60
CA LEU A 145 17.65 17.93 31.12
C LEU A 145 19.13 18.13 31.47
N ALA A 146 19.71 17.19 32.21
CA ALA A 146 21.14 17.16 32.47
C ALA A 146 21.91 16.75 31.20
N THR A 147 23.03 17.41 30.94
CA THR A 147 23.90 17.14 29.79
C THR A 147 25.35 16.95 30.19
N THR A 148 26.08 16.19 29.39
CA THR A 148 27.51 15.91 29.57
C THR A 148 28.42 16.97 28.95
N ALA A 149 27.88 17.78 28.04
CA ALA A 149 28.53 18.93 27.45
C ALA A 149 27.48 19.98 27.06
N ARG A 150 27.93 21.17 26.63
CA ARG A 150 27.04 22.28 26.26
C ARG A 150 26.14 21.93 25.08
N PRO A 151 24.81 21.86 25.26
CA PRO A 151 23.89 21.61 24.17
C PRO A 151 23.59 22.92 23.42
N ILE A 152 23.21 22.81 22.14
CA ILE A 152 22.67 23.93 21.35
C ILE A 152 21.20 23.71 20.99
N LEU A 153 20.69 22.48 21.17
CA LEU A 153 19.36 22.08 20.79
C LEU A 153 18.80 21.07 21.79
N GLY A 154 17.55 21.26 22.19
CA GLY A 154 16.73 20.31 22.93
C GLY A 154 15.52 19.89 22.10
N GLU A 155 15.26 18.59 22.02
CA GLU A 155 14.19 17.99 21.22
C GLU A 155 13.36 17.02 22.07
N VAL A 156 12.07 16.91 21.77
CA VAL A 156 11.23 15.79 22.20
C VAL A 156 11.18 14.82 21.03
N LEU A 157 11.76 13.62 21.18
CA LEU A 157 11.85 12.67 20.08
C LEU A 157 10.56 11.91 19.82
N ARG A 158 9.87 11.55 20.90
CA ARG A 158 8.60 10.82 20.86
C ARG A 158 7.93 10.88 22.22
N CYS A 159 6.61 10.83 22.22
CA CYS A 159 5.82 10.51 23.39
C CYS A 159 5.02 9.23 23.14
N ARG A 160 4.86 8.43 24.19
CA ARG A 160 4.07 7.19 24.16
C ARG A 160 3.17 7.13 25.38
N PRO A 161 2.07 6.36 25.36
CA PRO A 161 1.31 6.08 26.57
C PRO A 161 2.20 5.56 27.70
N ALA A 162 1.98 6.07 28.91
CA ALA A 162 2.59 5.58 30.15
C ALA A 162 1.73 4.42 30.69
N ASN A 163 1.76 3.31 29.97
CA ASN A 163 1.07 2.07 30.32
C ASN A 163 1.71 1.34 31.51
#